data_AF-A0A8T4QDL9-F1
#
_entry.id   AF-A0A8T4QDL9-F1
#
_cell.length_a   1.000
_cell.length_b   1.000
_cell.length_c   1.000
_cell.angle_alpha   90.00
_cell.angle_beta   90.00
_cell.angle_gamma   90.00
#
_symmetry.space_group_name_H-M   'P 1'
#
loop_
_entity.id
_entity.type
_entity.pdbx_description
1 polymer ?
#
loop_
_entity_poly.entity_id
_entity_poly.type
_entity_poly.pdbx_seq_one_letter_code
_entity_poly.pdbx_strand_id
1 'polypeptide(L)' 'NDLELIFTMLGEASTTRIAKDKDAQGFIENKEAAKKGGIVGGVARKELEQQSVRKVSTPENYLTEPEKKKKLPRQK' A
#
# COMPACT_ATOMS: atom_id res chain seq x y z
N ASN A 1 0.08 4.68 -15.33
CA ASN A 1 -1.03 3.76 -15.04
C ASN A 1 -2.02 4.37 -14.06
N ASP A 2 -3.19 4.75 -14.56
CA ASP A 2 -4.22 5.43 -13.76
C ASP A 2 -4.80 4.53 -12.67
N LEU A 3 -5.00 3.24 -12.96
CA LEU A 3 -5.50 2.27 -12.00
C LEU A 3 -4.53 2.03 -10.83
N GLU A 4 -3.22 1.96 -11.09
CA GLU A 4 -2.21 1.83 -10.03
C GLU A 4 -2.28 3.03 -9.05
N LEU A 5 -2.44 4.24 -9.60
CA LEU A 5 -2.56 5.46 -8.82
C LEU A 5 -3.87 5.49 -8.03
N ILE A 6 -5.00 5.13 -8.64
CA ILE A 6 -6.31 5.08 -7.98
C ILE A 6 -6.29 4.11 -6.80
N PHE A 7 -5.76 2.90 -6.96
CA PHE A 7 -5.68 1.95 -5.85
C PHE A 7 -4.71 2.38 -4.75
N THR A 8 -3.64 3.09 -5.11
CA THR A 8 -2.73 3.71 -4.13
C THR A 8 -3.46 4.77 -3.31
N MET A 9 -4.16 5.69 -3.98
CA MET A 9 -4.97 6.74 -3.31
C MET A 9 -6.08 6.14 -2.45
N LEU A 10 -6.73 5.05 -2.90
CA LEU A 10 -7.72 4.35 -2.11
C LEU A 10 -7.11 3.79 -0.81
N GLY A 11 -5.92 3.20 -0.88
CA GLY A 11 -5.22 2.70 0.30
C GLY A 11 -4.81 3.81 1.27
N GLU A 12 -4.36 4.95 0.75
CA GLU A 12 -3.97 6.14 1.53
C GLU A 12 -5.19 6.78 2.21
N ALA A 13 -6.28 7.00 1.46
CA ALA A 13 -7.51 7.56 1.99
C ALA A 13 -8.11 6.63 3.06
N SER A 14 -8.08 5.31 2.82
CA SER A 14 -8.53 4.31 3.79
C SER A 14 -7.67 4.31 5.06
N THR A 15 -6.34 4.38 4.92
CA THR A 15 -5.41 4.50 6.05
C THR A 15 -5.73 5.73 6.89
N THR A 16 -5.86 6.88 6.23
CA THR A 16 -6.16 8.17 6.88
C THR A 16 -7.49 8.13 7.61
N ARG A 17 -8.53 7.58 6.98
CA ARG A 17 -9.85 7.44 7.61
C ARG A 17 -9.79 6.54 8.84
N ILE A 18 -9.14 5.37 8.72
CA ILE A 18 -9.00 4.42 9.83
C ILE A 18 -8.19 5.02 10.99
N ALA A 19 -7.11 5.74 10.69
CA ALA A 19 -6.29 6.41 11.69
C ALA A 19 -7.12 7.47 12.45
N LYS A 20 -7.88 8.31 11.73
CA LYS A 20 -8.75 9.32 12.34
C LYS A 20 -9.88 8.70 13.17
N ASP A 21 -10.55 7.68 12.65
CA ASP A 21 -11.70 7.06 13.33
C ASP A 21 -11.30 6.29 14.60
N LYS A 22 -10.04 5.81 14.65
CA LYS A 22 -9.48 5.14 15.84
C LYS A 22 -8.69 6.05 16.75
N ASP A 23 -8.58 7.33 16.41
CA ASP A 23 -7.66 8.29 17.05
C ASP A 23 -6.25 7.70 17.23
N ALA A 24 -5.70 7.11 16.16
CA ALA A 24 -4.46 6.35 16.22
C ALA A 24 -3.26 7.25 16.58
N GLN A 25 -2.64 6.98 17.73
CA GLN A 25 -1.51 7.74 18.25
C GLN A 25 -0.18 6.98 18.12
N GLY A 26 0.88 7.73 17.79
CA GLY A 26 2.24 7.18 17.70
C GLY A 26 2.42 6.11 16.61
N PHE A 27 3.60 5.49 16.58
CA PHE A 27 3.99 4.64 15.45
C PHE A 27 3.20 3.33 15.36
N ILE A 28 2.96 2.66 16.50
CA ILE A 28 2.37 1.31 16.50
C ILE A 28 0.94 1.34 15.97
N GLU A 29 0.13 2.29 16.42
CA GLU A 29 -1.27 2.39 16.00
C GLU A 29 -1.40 2.86 14.55
N ASN A 30 -0.58 3.83 14.15
CA ASN A 30 -0.53 4.28 12.76
C ASN A 30 -0.04 3.19 11.80
N LYS A 31 0.87 2.32 12.24
CA LYS A 31 1.29 1.14 11.48
C LYS A 31 0.13 0.17 11.27
N GLU A 32 -0.69 -0.07 12.30
CA GLU A 32 -1.88 -0.91 12.16
C GLU A 32 -2.95 -0.27 11.27
N ALA A 33 -3.16 1.04 11.35
CA ALA A 33 -4.04 1.76 10.44
C ALA A 33 -3.56 1.66 8.98
N ALA A 34 -2.26 1.86 8.74
CA ALA A 34 -1.63 1.72 7.42
C ALA A 34 -1.76 0.31 6.86
N LYS A 35 -1.59 -0.71 7.68
CA LYS A 35 -1.79 -2.11 7.27
C LYS A 35 -3.23 -2.34 6.82
N LYS A 36 -4.22 -1.83 7.58
CA LYS A 36 -5.64 -1.98 7.23
C LYS A 36 -6.02 -1.21 5.97
N GLY A 37 -5.59 0.05 5.84
CA GLY A 37 -5.86 0.83 4.64
C GLY A 37 -5.19 0.23 3.40
N GLY A 38 -3.96 -0.26 3.52
CA GLY A 38 -3.28 -1.00 2.45
C GLY A 38 -4.00 -2.28 2.02
N ILE A 39 -4.64 -3.00 2.96
CA ILE A 39 -5.48 -4.17 2.62
C ILE A 39 -6.67 -3.75 1.75
N VAL A 40 -7.33 -2.62 2.04
CA VAL A 40 -8.48 -2.13 1.25
C VAL A 40 -8.08 -1.89 -0.20
N GLY A 41 -7.03 -1.10 -0.44
CA GLY A 41 -6.53 -0.86 -1.80
C GLY A 41 -6.04 -2.14 -2.49
N GLY A 42 -5.38 -3.02 -1.73
CA GLY A 42 -4.89 -4.31 -2.22
C GLY A 42 -6.01 -5.28 -2.63
N VAL A 43 -7.12 -5.32 -1.88
CA VAL A 43 -8.30 -6.12 -2.23
C VAL A 43 -8.97 -5.56 -3.48
N ALA A 44 -9.21 -4.25 -3.54
CA ALA A 44 -9.83 -3.61 -4.72
C ALA A 44 -9.02 -3.86 -6.00
N ARG A 45 -7.69 -3.75 -5.93
CA ARG A 45 -6.80 -4.09 -7.05
C ARG A 45 -6.96 -5.55 -7.46
N LYS A 46 -6.88 -6.49 -6.51
CA LYS A 46 -6.95 -7.93 -6.78
C LYS A 46 -8.30 -8.32 -7.40
N GLU A 47 -9.39 -7.76 -6.90
CA GLU A 47 -10.73 -7.99 -7.44
C GLU A 47 -10.82 -7.55 -8.90
N LEU A 48 -10.31 -6.37 -9.24
CA LEU A 48 -10.26 -5.91 -10.63
C LEU A 48 -9.36 -6.79 -11.51
N GLU A 49 -8.19 -7.21 -11.01
CA GLU A 49 -7.28 -8.10 -11.74
C GLU A 49 -7.93 -9.46 -12.02
N GLN A 50 -8.74 -9.98 -11.09
CA GLN A 50 -9.47 -11.23 -11.27
C GLN A 50 -10.57 -11.10 -12.34
N GLN A 51 -11.31 -10.00 -12.35
CA GLN A 51 -12.40 -9.78 -13.31
C GLN A 51 -11.89 -9.41 -14.72
N SER A 52 -10.79 -8.65 -14.80
CA SER A 52 -10.25 -8.15 -16.08
C SER A 52 -9.18 -9.05 -16.71
N VAL A 53 -8.67 -10.04 -15.97
CA VAL A 53 -7.55 -10.95 -16.37
C VAL A 53 -6.26 -10.19 -16.71
N ARG A 54 -6.19 -8.89 -16.41
CA ARG A 54 -5.01 -8.04 -16.66
C ARG A 54 -4.42 -7.59 -15.33
N LYS A 55 -3.09 -7.65 -15.24
CA LYS A 55 -2.38 -7.07 -14.10
C LYS A 55 -2.49 -5.55 -14.16
N VAL A 56 -2.77 -4.96 -13.02
CA VAL A 56 -2.79 -3.51 -12.85
C VAL A 56 -1.37 -3.01 -12.55
N SER A 57 -0.58 -3.76 -11.78
CA SER A 57 0.78 -3.34 -11.41
C SER A 57 1.82 -3.63 -12.49
N THR A 58 2.67 -2.65 -12.78
CA THR A 58 3.74 -2.75 -13.78
C THR A 58 5.15 -2.53 -13.18
N PRO A 59 6.20 -3.12 -13.78
CA PRO A 59 7.58 -2.91 -13.35
C PRO A 59 8.21 -1.61 -13.89
N GLU A 60 7.47 -0.80 -14.66
CA GLU A 60 8.01 0.36 -15.39
C GLU A 60 8.68 1.39 -14.48
N ASN A 61 8.14 1.58 -13.27
CA ASN A 61 8.66 2.55 -12.29
C ASN A 61 9.57 1.90 -11.22
N TYR A 62 10.09 0.70 -11.48
CA TYR A 62 10.98 0.01 -10.55
C TYR A 62 12.43 0.50 -10.72
N LEU A 63 13.04 1.00 -9.64
CA LEU A 63 14.45 1.38 -9.63
C LEU A 63 15.33 0.14 -9.79
N THR A 64 16.32 0.20 -10.69
CA THR A 64 17.19 -0.93 -11.07
C THR A 64 18.03 -1.49 -9.91
N GLU A 65 18.17 -0.74 -8.81
CA GLU A 65 18.92 -1.18 -7.65
C GLU A 65 18.05 -2.00 -6.68
N PRO A 66 18.42 -3.24 -6.35
CA PRO A 66 17.63 -4.09 -5.46
C PRO A 66 17.63 -3.55 -4.03
N GLU A 67 16.45 -3.43 -3.41
CA GLU A 67 16.24 -2.90 -2.05
C GLU A 67 17.21 -3.45 -0.98
N LYS A 68 17.67 -4.70 -1.12
CA LYS A 68 18.62 -5.34 -0.20
C LYS A 68 19.93 -4.58 -0.06
N LYS A 69 20.35 -3.81 -1.07
CA LYS A 69 21.57 -2.98 -1.03
C LYS A 69 21.37 -1.65 -0.29
N LYS A 70 20.13 -1.18 -0.12
CA LYS A 70 19.81 0.15 0.45
C LYS A 70 19.29 0.10 1.90
N LYS A 71 18.93 -1.08 2.42
CA LYS A 71 18.38 -1.22 3.77
C LYS A 71 19.50 -1.19 4.82
N LEU A 72 19.32 -0.38 5.85
CA LEU A 72 20.15 -0.42 7.05
C LEU A 72 20.03 -1.79 7.71
N PRO A 73 21.12 -2.31 8.32
CA PRO A 73 21.06 -3.57 9.05
C PRO A 73 20.03 -3.47 10.18
N ARG A 74 19.23 -4.53 10.38
CA ARG A 74 18.27 -4.59 11.48
C ARG A 74 19.05 -4.50 12.79
N GLN A 75 18.85 -3.42 13.54
CA GLN A 75 19.30 -3.36 14.92
C GLN A 75 18.45 -4.36 15.72
N LYS A 76 19.14 -5.26 16.44
CA LYS A 76 18.52 -6.28 17.30
C LYS A 76 18.17 -5.68 18.65
#